data_AF-A0A0C1N0R3-F1
#
_entry.id   AF-A0A0C1N0R3-F1
#
_cell.length_a   1.000
_cell.length_b   1.000
_cell.length_c   1.000
_cell.angle_alpha   90.00
_cell.angle_beta   90.00
_cell.angle_gamma   90.00
#
_symmetry.space_group_name_H-M   'P 1'
#
loop_
_entity.id
_entity.type
_entity.pdbx_description
1 polymer ?
#
loop_
_entity_poly.entity_id
_entity_poly.type
_entity_poly.pdbx_seq_one_letter_code
_entity_poly.pdbx_strand_id
1 'polypeptide(L)'
;MKSIIKYTLLTALRDWLFLGVFLLVMLATTLSAFLGGTAIAEQGMMSAAYIGGITRIIIIIGLTLFVCFHVRRSFENKEVELILTRPISRTKFIISYFVGFMVLTLITIVPIVLMLYILSLAGLITLNLKGLLIWGVSFYLEASVALALAFFAAVVLSSAVFSVLFCFAFYFLSRIFGFFLISINNPHSVAKGSKLSGVMEQILNTIGIVIPRFDMLTKSEWLIYGINDAKQISLFISAVLLYIPFILLMALFDFSKKQF
;
A
#
# COMPACT_ATOMS: atom_id res chain seq x y z
N MET A 1 -13.40 -21.42 -4.97
CA MET A 1 -13.13 -20.08 -4.38
C MET A 1 -12.72 -20.20 -2.92
N LYS A 2 -13.59 -20.67 -2.00
CA LYS A 2 -13.27 -20.80 -0.56
C LYS A 2 -11.95 -21.54 -0.26
N SER A 3 -11.66 -22.65 -0.95
CA SER A 3 -10.44 -23.42 -0.70
C SER A 3 -9.15 -22.70 -1.10
N ILE A 4 -9.17 -21.90 -2.17
CA ILE A 4 -8.01 -21.11 -2.62
C ILE A 4 -7.73 -19.99 -1.61
N ILE A 5 -8.78 -19.29 -1.17
CA ILE A 5 -8.68 -18.24 -0.15
C ILE A 5 -8.13 -18.81 1.16
N LYS A 6 -8.64 -19.98 1.60
CA LYS A 6 -8.14 -20.65 2.81
C LYS A 6 -6.68 -21.07 2.66
N TYR A 7 -6.30 -21.58 1.50
CA TYR A 7 -4.91 -21.95 1.21
C TYR A 7 -3.99 -20.74 1.29
N THR A 8 -4.30 -19.63 0.59
CA THR A 8 -3.49 -18.41 0.64
C THR A 8 -3.36 -17.87 2.07
N LEU A 9 -4.44 -17.95 2.86
CA LEU A 9 -4.43 -17.51 4.25
C LEU A 9 -3.57 -18.39 5.15
N LEU A 10 -3.67 -19.71 5.01
CA LEU A 10 -2.89 -20.66 5.80
C LEU A 10 -1.41 -20.60 5.46
N THR A 11 -1.09 -20.44 4.17
CA THR A 11 0.29 -20.24 3.72
C THR A 11 0.87 -18.96 4.31
N ALA A 12 0.10 -17.87 4.32
CA ALA A 12 0.50 -16.62 4.93
C ALA A 12 0.69 -16.73 6.46
N LEU A 13 -0.27 -17.34 7.17
CA LEU A 13 -0.20 -17.49 8.63
C LEU A 13 0.98 -18.36 9.09
N ARG A 14 1.44 -19.29 8.26
CA ARG A 14 2.60 -20.16 8.55
C ARG A 14 3.92 -19.52 8.14
N ASP A 15 3.89 -18.42 7.38
CA ASP A 15 5.10 -17.76 6.92
C ASP A 15 5.70 -16.92 8.05
N TRP A 16 6.96 -17.20 8.40
CA TRP A 16 7.72 -16.47 9.42
C TRP A 16 7.86 -14.98 9.05
N LEU A 17 7.68 -14.64 7.76
CA LEU A 17 7.66 -13.27 7.27
C LEU A 17 6.66 -12.40 8.04
N PHE A 18 5.43 -12.86 8.31
CA PHE A 18 4.43 -12.05 9.01
C PHE A 18 4.80 -11.78 10.47
N LEU A 19 5.40 -12.78 11.13
CA LEU A 19 5.94 -12.61 12.48
C LEU A 19 7.10 -11.62 12.48
N GLY A 20 8.01 -11.72 11.49
CA GLY A 20 9.10 -10.76 11.29
C GLY A 20 8.61 -9.35 11.03
N VAL A 21 7.59 -9.16 10.19
CA VAL A 21 6.97 -7.86 9.90
C VAL A 21 6.34 -7.27 11.16
N PHE A 22 5.63 -8.07 11.96
CA PHE A 22 5.02 -7.60 13.21
C PHE A 22 6.08 -7.18 14.24
N LEU A 23 7.15 -7.97 14.40
CA LEU A 23 8.28 -7.60 15.25
C LEU A 23 8.99 -6.33 14.77
N LEU A 24 9.19 -6.19 13.46
CA LEU A 24 9.77 -4.98 12.87
C LEU A 24 8.90 -3.75 13.12
N VAL A 25 7.57 -3.87 13.03
CA VAL A 25 6.67 -2.77 13.37
C VAL A 25 6.77 -2.42 14.85
N MET A 26 6.81 -3.39 15.75
CA MET A 26 7.00 -3.15 17.19
C MET A 26 8.30 -2.37 17.45
N LEU A 27 9.42 -2.85 16.90
CA LEU A 27 10.72 -2.17 17.01
C LEU A 27 10.70 -0.77 16.38
N ALA A 28 10.02 -0.61 15.24
CA ALA A 28 9.88 0.69 14.60
C ALA A 28 9.09 1.66 15.47
N THR A 29 8.02 1.20 16.14
CA THR A 29 7.24 2.08 17.01
C THR A 29 8.02 2.52 18.25
N THR A 30 8.83 1.64 18.84
CA THR A 30 9.68 2.01 19.99
C THR A 30 10.78 2.97 19.57
N LEU A 31 11.44 2.74 18.43
CA LEU A 31 12.43 3.66 17.86
C LEU A 31 11.82 5.01 17.51
N SER A 32 10.61 5.02 16.94
CA SER A 32 9.92 6.26 16.57
C SER A 32 9.50 7.07 17.80
N ALA A 33 9.06 6.40 18.87
CA ALA A 33 8.75 7.05 20.14
C ALA A 33 10.02 7.63 20.77
N PHE A 34 11.14 6.90 20.75
CA PHE A 34 12.43 7.39 21.23
C PHE A 34 12.90 8.62 20.45
N LEU A 35 12.92 8.55 19.11
CA LEU A 35 13.33 9.66 18.25
C LEU A 35 12.43 10.89 18.43
N GLY A 36 11.12 10.70 18.53
CA GLY A 36 10.19 11.80 18.81
C GLY A 36 10.38 12.42 20.19
N GLY A 37 10.78 11.64 21.19
CA GLY A 37 11.13 12.15 22.53
C GLY A 37 12.39 13.03 22.56
N THR A 38 13.31 12.85 21.59
CA THR A 38 14.50 13.71 21.47
C THR A 38 14.25 15.03 20.74
N ALA A 39 13.03 15.25 20.24
CA ALA A 39 12.69 16.47 19.52
C ALA A 39 12.71 17.70 20.43
N ILE A 40 13.33 18.77 19.94
CA ILE A 40 13.43 20.06 20.64
C ILE A 40 12.07 20.77 20.68
N ALA A 41 11.20 20.53 19.69
CA ALA A 41 9.85 21.06 19.61
C ALA A 41 8.84 19.94 19.30
N GLU A 42 7.67 20.01 19.93
CA GLU A 42 6.48 19.18 19.62
C GLU A 42 6.73 17.65 19.63
N GLN A 43 7.35 17.15 20.71
CA GLN A 43 7.74 15.73 20.89
C GLN A 43 6.62 14.72 20.57
N GLY A 44 5.38 15.00 21.02
CA GLY A 44 4.23 14.14 20.76
C GLY A 44 3.82 14.08 19.29
N MET A 45 3.89 15.20 18.58
CA MET A 45 3.51 15.26 17.16
C MET A 45 4.57 14.60 16.27
N MET A 46 5.85 14.82 16.61
CA MET A 46 6.97 14.23 15.88
C MET A 46 7.01 12.70 16.01
N SER A 47 6.76 12.16 17.21
CA SER A 47 6.66 10.69 17.41
C SER A 47 5.52 10.07 16.59
N ALA A 48 4.32 10.67 16.59
CA ALA A 48 3.18 10.21 15.80
C ALA A 48 3.47 10.25 14.29
N ALA A 49 4.17 11.28 13.82
CA ALA A 49 4.57 11.41 12.42
C ALA A 49 5.48 10.25 11.97
N TYR A 50 6.49 9.93 12.79
CA TYR A 50 7.43 8.85 12.52
C TYR A 50 6.80 7.47 12.57
N ILE A 51 5.95 7.22 13.55
CA ILE A 51 5.21 5.95 13.67
C ILE A 51 4.39 5.70 12.41
N GLY A 52 3.58 6.67 11.99
CA GLY A 52 2.76 6.54 10.78
C GLY A 52 3.60 6.33 9.52
N GLY A 53 4.75 6.99 9.43
CA GLY A 53 5.67 6.88 8.31
C GLY A 53 6.33 5.50 8.20
N ILE A 54 7.01 5.07 9.27
CA ILE A 54 7.84 3.86 9.28
C ILE A 54 6.96 2.61 9.25
N THR A 55 5.89 2.56 10.04
CA THR A 55 4.97 1.41 10.04
C THR A 55 4.38 1.16 8.65
N ARG A 56 4.00 2.22 7.93
CA ARG A 56 3.51 2.10 6.55
C ARG A 56 4.56 1.51 5.62
N ILE A 57 5.79 2.01 5.66
CA ILE A 57 6.86 1.55 4.77
C ILE A 57 7.13 0.05 5.00
N ILE A 58 7.27 -0.37 6.26
CA ILE A 58 7.54 -1.77 6.62
C ILE A 58 6.44 -2.70 6.08
N ILE A 59 5.18 -2.31 6.24
CA ILE A 59 4.04 -3.15 5.87
C ILE A 59 3.83 -3.21 4.37
N ILE A 60 3.93 -2.08 3.66
CA ILE A 60 3.81 -2.08 2.19
C ILE A 60 4.93 -2.93 1.59
N ILE A 61 6.16 -2.79 2.08
CA ILE A 61 7.30 -3.60 1.65
C ILE A 61 7.04 -5.09 1.95
N GLY A 62 6.69 -5.42 3.18
CA GLY A 62 6.46 -6.80 3.61
C GLY A 62 5.34 -7.49 2.84
N LEU A 63 4.20 -6.83 2.66
CA LEU A 63 3.06 -7.35 1.90
C LEU A 63 3.40 -7.52 0.41
N THR A 64 4.10 -6.55 -0.19
CA THR A 64 4.54 -6.63 -1.59
C THR A 64 5.50 -7.79 -1.80
N LEU A 65 6.50 -7.95 -0.93
CA LEU A 65 7.43 -9.08 -0.95
C LEU A 65 6.66 -10.40 -0.87
N PHE A 66 5.80 -10.55 0.14
CA PHE A 66 5.03 -11.77 0.33
C PHE A 66 4.24 -12.14 -0.94
N VAL A 67 3.49 -11.20 -1.52
CA VAL A 67 2.68 -11.50 -2.71
C VAL A 67 3.54 -11.84 -3.92
N CYS A 68 4.58 -11.07 -4.21
CA CYS A 68 5.44 -11.32 -5.35
C CYS A 68 6.12 -12.70 -5.27
N PHE A 69 6.69 -13.04 -4.11
CA PHE A 69 7.34 -14.33 -3.91
C PHE A 69 6.34 -15.49 -3.86
N HIS A 70 5.21 -15.34 -3.16
CA HIS A 70 4.19 -16.38 -3.07
C HIS A 70 3.62 -16.74 -4.45
N VAL A 71 3.21 -15.73 -5.22
CA VAL A 71 2.64 -15.95 -6.56
C VAL A 71 3.68 -16.57 -7.49
N ARG A 72 4.91 -16.05 -7.49
CA ARG A 72 5.97 -16.59 -8.35
C ARG A 72 6.30 -18.03 -8.01
N ARG A 73 6.44 -18.35 -6.72
CA ARG A 73 6.69 -19.72 -6.25
C ARG A 73 5.56 -20.67 -6.64
N SER A 74 4.31 -20.22 -6.58
CA SER A 74 3.17 -21.04 -7.04
C SER A 74 3.22 -21.33 -8.55
N PHE A 75 3.75 -20.42 -9.38
CA PHE A 75 4.01 -20.70 -10.80
C PHE A 75 5.18 -21.66 -11.00
N GLU A 76 6.29 -21.47 -10.30
CA GLU A 76 7.49 -22.33 -10.40
C GLU A 76 7.23 -23.77 -9.95
N ASN A 77 6.43 -23.95 -8.90
CA ASN A 77 6.02 -25.26 -8.39
C ASN A 77 4.93 -25.94 -9.25
N LYS A 78 4.47 -25.31 -10.34
CA LYS A 78 3.32 -25.77 -11.16
C LYS A 78 2.01 -25.96 -10.39
N GLU A 79 1.90 -25.38 -9.20
CA GLU A 79 0.67 -25.43 -8.40
C GLU A 79 -0.50 -24.78 -9.15
N VAL A 80 -0.22 -23.69 -9.88
CA VAL A 80 -1.23 -22.99 -10.70
C VAL A 80 -1.74 -23.88 -11.83
N GLU A 81 -0.85 -24.60 -12.52
CA GLU A 81 -1.21 -25.55 -13.58
C GLU A 81 -2.09 -26.67 -13.03
N LEU A 82 -1.71 -27.24 -11.87
CA LEU A 82 -2.49 -28.27 -11.19
C LEU A 82 -3.89 -27.77 -10.78
N ILE A 83 -4.01 -26.52 -10.34
CA ILE A 83 -5.31 -25.91 -10.00
C ILE A 83 -6.18 -25.73 -11.26
N LEU A 84 -5.57 -25.39 -12.40
CA LEU A 84 -6.26 -25.21 -13.69
C LEU A 84 -6.71 -26.54 -14.33
N THR A 85 -6.17 -27.69 -13.90
CA THR A 85 -6.72 -29.00 -14.32
C THR A 85 -8.12 -29.27 -13.77
N ARG A 86 -8.51 -28.57 -12.69
CA ARG A 86 -9.88 -28.58 -12.17
C ARG A 86 -10.75 -27.60 -12.99
N PRO A 87 -12.08 -27.80 -13.06
CA PRO A 87 -12.99 -26.94 -13.83
C PRO A 87 -13.17 -25.56 -13.17
N ILE A 88 -12.11 -24.75 -13.13
CA ILE A 88 -12.05 -23.40 -12.57
C ILE A 88 -11.71 -22.45 -13.71
N SER A 89 -12.62 -21.52 -14.02
CA SER A 89 -12.36 -20.46 -15.00
C SER A 89 -11.22 -19.55 -14.54
N ARG A 90 -10.37 -19.10 -15.48
CA ARG A 90 -9.25 -18.17 -15.25
C ARG A 90 -9.65 -16.91 -14.48
N THR A 91 -10.83 -16.35 -14.76
CA THR A 91 -11.37 -15.16 -14.06
C THR A 91 -11.63 -15.43 -12.58
N LYS A 92 -12.26 -16.56 -12.26
CA LYS A 92 -12.51 -16.97 -10.86
C LYS A 92 -11.22 -17.23 -10.11
N PHE A 93 -10.17 -17.70 -10.78
CA PHE A 93 -8.84 -17.89 -10.19
C PHE A 93 -8.25 -16.56 -9.73
N ILE A 94 -8.14 -15.57 -10.63
CA ILE A 94 -7.60 -14.24 -10.33
C ILE A 94 -8.40 -13.55 -9.22
N ILE A 95 -9.72 -13.54 -9.32
CA ILE A 95 -10.58 -12.92 -8.30
C ILE A 95 -10.41 -13.62 -6.93
N SER A 96 -10.27 -14.95 -6.91
CA SER A 96 -10.09 -15.68 -5.64
C SER A 96 -8.76 -15.34 -4.96
N TYR A 97 -7.67 -15.24 -5.73
CA TYR A 97 -6.37 -14.83 -5.20
C TYR A 97 -6.40 -13.39 -4.69
N PHE A 98 -6.97 -12.48 -5.47
CA PHE A 98 -7.09 -11.08 -5.07
C PHE A 98 -7.90 -10.92 -3.78
N VAL A 99 -9.05 -11.59 -3.66
CA VAL A 99 -9.84 -11.59 -2.41
C VAL A 99 -9.03 -12.17 -1.25
N GLY A 100 -8.26 -13.25 -1.48
CA GLY A 100 -7.36 -13.81 -0.48
C GLY A 100 -6.33 -12.79 0.03
N PHE A 101 -5.72 -12.03 -0.87
CA PHE A 101 -4.79 -10.95 -0.50
C PHE A 101 -5.48 -9.80 0.22
N MET A 102 -6.69 -9.39 -0.18
CA MET A 102 -7.46 -8.36 0.52
C MET A 102 -7.78 -8.75 1.97
N VAL A 103 -8.11 -10.02 2.22
CA VAL A 103 -8.32 -10.53 3.59
C VAL A 103 -6.99 -10.55 4.36
N LEU A 104 -5.90 -10.94 3.72
CA LEU A 104 -4.58 -10.95 4.32
C LEU A 104 -4.14 -9.54 4.78
N THR A 105 -4.39 -8.53 3.95
CA THR A 105 -4.16 -7.13 4.30
C THR A 105 -4.93 -6.72 5.55
N LEU A 106 -6.21 -7.11 5.67
CA LEU A 106 -7.01 -6.84 6.87
C LEU A 106 -6.39 -7.50 8.11
N ILE A 107 -6.04 -8.79 8.01
CA ILE A 107 -5.43 -9.54 9.12
C ILE A 107 -4.11 -8.89 9.57
N THR A 108 -3.39 -8.23 8.67
CA THR A 108 -2.11 -7.60 8.97
C THR A 108 -2.29 -6.21 9.57
N ILE A 109 -3.20 -5.39 9.02
CA ILE A 109 -3.40 -4.00 9.43
C ILE A 109 -4.19 -3.88 10.73
N VAL A 110 -5.21 -4.73 10.94
CA VAL A 110 -6.07 -4.66 12.13
C VAL A 110 -5.27 -4.77 13.44
N PRO A 111 -4.38 -5.76 13.63
CA PRO A 111 -3.54 -5.86 14.83
C PRO A 111 -2.64 -4.64 15.04
N ILE A 112 -2.16 -4.01 13.98
CA ILE A 112 -1.28 -2.83 14.06
C ILE A 112 -2.06 -1.60 14.51
N VAL A 113 -3.25 -1.37 13.93
CA VAL A 113 -4.12 -0.28 14.36
C VAL A 113 -4.56 -0.49 15.81
N LEU A 114 -4.86 -1.74 16.22
CA LEU A 114 -5.17 -2.08 17.60
C LEU A 114 -3.98 -1.85 18.55
N MET A 115 -2.78 -2.24 18.15
CA MET A 115 -1.56 -1.98 18.91
C MET A 115 -1.34 -0.48 19.13
N LEU A 116 -1.49 0.34 18.08
CA LEU A 116 -1.37 1.80 18.18
C LEU A 116 -2.47 2.40 19.07
N TYR A 117 -3.69 1.86 19.02
CA TYR A 117 -4.78 2.25 19.90
C TYR A 117 -4.46 1.95 21.38
N ILE A 118 -3.94 0.75 21.68
CA ILE A 118 -3.54 0.35 23.03
C ILE A 118 -2.41 1.24 23.55
N LEU A 119 -1.41 1.54 22.72
CA LEU A 119 -0.30 2.43 23.10
C LEU A 119 -0.78 3.87 23.37
N SER A 120 -1.77 4.34 22.60
CA SER A 120 -2.42 5.63 22.85
C SER A 120 -3.17 5.65 24.19
N LEU A 121 -3.92 4.59 24.49
CA LEU A 121 -4.66 4.46 25.75
C LEU A 121 -3.73 4.38 26.97
N ALA A 122 -2.58 3.72 26.81
CA ALA A 122 -1.54 3.63 27.83
C ALA A 122 -0.84 4.97 28.12
N GLY A 123 -1.17 6.05 27.37
CA GLY A 123 -0.60 7.39 27.57
C GLY A 123 0.84 7.54 27.07
N LEU A 124 1.39 6.51 26.40
CA LEU A 124 2.75 6.55 25.85
C LEU A 124 2.85 7.42 24.59
N ILE A 125 1.73 7.66 23.90
CA ILE A 125 1.67 8.37 22.62
C ILE A 125 0.40 9.23 22.57
N THR A 126 0.54 10.50 22.18
CA THR A 126 -0.59 11.41 21.95
C THR A 126 -1.11 11.24 20.51
N LEU A 127 -2.26 10.57 20.36
CA LEU A 127 -2.90 10.32 19.07
C LEU A 127 -4.36 10.76 19.10
N ASN A 128 -4.86 11.29 17.98
CA ASN A 128 -6.28 11.53 17.81
C ASN A 128 -7.01 10.21 17.45
N LEU A 129 -7.90 9.74 18.32
CA LEU A 129 -8.62 8.47 18.13
C LEU A 129 -9.45 8.42 16.83
N LYS A 130 -10.10 9.52 16.45
CA LYS A 130 -10.86 9.59 15.19
C LYS A 130 -9.92 9.55 13.98
N GLY A 131 -8.78 10.23 14.11
CA GLY A 131 -7.71 10.23 13.12
C GLY A 131 -7.11 8.85 12.88
N LEU A 132 -6.90 8.07 13.94
CA LEU A 132 -6.36 6.70 13.88
C LEU A 132 -7.26 5.76 13.07
N LEU A 133 -8.58 5.83 13.27
CA LEU A 133 -9.52 4.98 12.53
C LEU A 133 -9.49 5.29 11.03
N ILE A 134 -9.52 6.58 10.67
CA ILE A 134 -9.51 6.98 9.26
C ILE A 134 -8.15 6.70 8.63
N TRP A 135 -7.06 6.91 9.37
CA TRP A 135 -5.72 6.51 8.96
C TRP A 135 -5.66 5.00 8.66
N GLY A 136 -6.22 4.16 9.53
CA GLY A 136 -6.28 2.71 9.33
C GLY A 136 -7.08 2.29 8.09
N VAL A 137 -8.23 2.93 7.85
CA VAL A 137 -9.05 2.68 6.64
C VAL A 137 -8.31 3.11 5.38
N SER A 138 -7.71 4.30 5.36
CA SER A 138 -6.93 4.75 4.21
C SER A 138 -5.68 3.92 3.98
N PHE A 139 -5.06 3.43 5.05
CA PHE A 139 -3.92 2.53 4.96
C PHE A 139 -4.31 1.17 4.36
N TYR A 140 -5.47 0.64 4.74
CA TYR A 140 -6.02 -0.55 4.10
C TYR A 140 -6.24 -0.36 2.60
N LEU A 141 -6.81 0.78 2.20
CA LEU A 141 -7.04 1.09 0.78
C LEU A 141 -5.71 1.24 0.01
N GLU A 142 -4.72 1.95 0.57
CA GLU A 142 -3.39 2.10 -0.02
C GLU A 142 -2.71 0.74 -0.21
N ALA A 143 -2.71 -0.10 0.82
CA ALA A 143 -2.15 -1.45 0.77
C ALA A 143 -2.88 -2.35 -0.24
N SER A 144 -4.20 -2.19 -0.38
CA SER A 144 -5.01 -2.93 -1.35
C SER A 144 -4.60 -2.64 -2.79
N VAL A 145 -4.33 -1.37 -3.13
CA VAL A 145 -3.84 -1.00 -4.47
C VAL A 145 -2.41 -1.50 -4.68
N ALA A 146 -1.54 -1.35 -3.68
CA ALA A 146 -0.17 -1.88 -3.75
C ALA A 146 -0.16 -3.40 -3.99
N LEU A 147 -1.06 -4.14 -3.35
CA LEU A 147 -1.20 -5.59 -3.53
C LEU A 147 -1.80 -5.99 -4.87
N ALA A 148 -2.78 -5.23 -5.39
CA ALA A 148 -3.28 -5.43 -6.74
C ALA A 148 -2.14 -5.32 -7.76
N LEU A 149 -1.29 -4.31 -7.58
CA LEU A 149 -0.13 -4.08 -8.44
C LEU A 149 0.95 -5.17 -8.26
N ALA A 150 1.22 -5.59 -7.02
CA ALA A 150 2.14 -6.70 -6.74
C ALA A 150 1.68 -8.01 -7.38
N PHE A 151 0.39 -8.32 -7.27
CA PHE A 151 -0.20 -9.48 -7.91
C PHE A 151 -0.10 -9.41 -9.44
N PHE A 152 -0.44 -8.27 -10.03
CA PHE A 152 -0.28 -8.04 -11.46
C PHE A 152 1.18 -8.22 -11.92
N ALA A 153 2.12 -7.56 -11.25
CA ALA A 153 3.54 -7.63 -11.55
C ALA A 153 4.06 -9.07 -11.48
N ALA A 154 3.69 -9.81 -10.43
CA ALA A 154 4.11 -11.19 -10.24
C ALA A 154 3.50 -12.17 -11.26
N VAL A 155 2.29 -11.88 -11.77
CA VAL A 155 1.68 -12.65 -12.86
C VAL A 155 2.39 -12.35 -14.18
N VAL A 156 2.65 -11.09 -14.51
CA VAL A 156 3.21 -10.69 -15.81
C VAL A 156 4.68 -11.07 -15.92
N LEU A 157 5.48 -10.75 -14.91
CA LEU A 157 6.94 -10.81 -14.96
C LEU A 157 7.46 -12.21 -14.65
N SER A 158 8.62 -12.52 -15.24
CA SER A 158 9.25 -13.84 -15.13
C SER A 158 10.14 -14.00 -13.88
N SER A 159 10.41 -12.94 -13.13
CA SER A 159 11.26 -13.00 -11.93
C SER A 159 10.58 -12.33 -10.74
N ALA A 160 10.61 -13.00 -9.58
CA ALA A 160 10.08 -12.43 -8.33
C ALA A 160 10.79 -11.11 -7.98
N VAL A 161 12.11 -11.06 -8.14
CA VAL A 161 12.92 -9.87 -7.79
C VAL A 161 12.54 -8.68 -8.66
N PHE A 162 12.40 -8.90 -9.98
CA PHE A 162 12.01 -7.83 -10.90
C PHE A 162 10.58 -7.33 -10.61
N SER A 163 9.68 -8.24 -10.22
CA SER A 163 8.32 -7.88 -9.79
C SER A 163 8.34 -6.97 -8.57
N VAL A 164 9.14 -7.30 -7.56
CA VAL A 164 9.29 -6.50 -6.34
C VAL A 164 9.87 -5.11 -6.66
N LEU A 165 10.95 -5.04 -7.45
CA LEU A 165 11.57 -3.76 -7.82
C LEU A 165 10.61 -2.86 -8.59
N PHE A 166 9.84 -3.43 -9.52
CA PHE A 166 8.80 -2.70 -10.25
C PHE A 166 7.73 -2.12 -9.29
N CYS A 167 7.28 -2.91 -8.32
CA CYS A 167 6.30 -2.46 -7.33
C CYS A 167 6.84 -1.33 -6.47
N PHE A 168 8.09 -1.43 -6.00
CA PHE A 168 8.72 -0.39 -5.20
C PHE A 168 8.94 0.89 -5.97
N ALA A 169 9.39 0.80 -7.23
CA ALA A 169 9.55 1.97 -8.09
C ALA A 169 8.21 2.68 -8.29
N PHE A 170 7.13 1.92 -8.56
CA PHE A 170 5.80 2.49 -8.74
C PHE A 170 5.24 3.10 -7.46
N TYR A 171 5.36 2.41 -6.32
CA TYR A 171 4.90 2.91 -5.03
C TYR A 171 5.65 4.19 -4.62
N PHE A 172 6.98 4.20 -4.78
CA PHE A 172 7.79 5.37 -4.49
C PHE A 172 7.44 6.55 -5.40
N LEU A 173 7.31 6.31 -6.71
CA LEU A 173 6.92 7.33 -7.67
C LEU A 173 5.54 7.92 -7.31
N SER A 174 4.57 7.06 -7.03
CA SER A 174 3.22 7.45 -6.62
C SER A 174 3.19 8.32 -5.34
N ARG A 175 4.07 8.03 -4.38
CA ARG A 175 4.18 8.80 -3.14
C ARG A 175 4.86 10.16 -3.35
N ILE A 176 5.99 10.19 -4.07
CA ILE A 176 6.73 11.44 -4.29
C ILE A 176 6.03 12.37 -5.28
N PHE A 177 5.11 11.85 -6.08
CA PHE A 177 4.39 12.62 -7.09
C PHE A 177 3.62 13.82 -6.51
N GLY A 178 3.09 13.70 -5.28
CA GLY A 178 2.43 14.82 -4.59
C GLY A 178 3.37 16.02 -4.38
N PHE A 179 4.63 15.75 -4.04
CA PHE A 179 5.64 16.78 -3.88
C PHE A 179 5.93 17.52 -5.19
N PHE A 180 6.01 16.80 -6.32
CA PHE A 180 6.22 17.43 -7.64
C PHE A 180 5.06 18.36 -8.03
N LEU A 181 3.81 17.95 -7.77
CA LEU A 181 2.63 18.80 -8.04
C LEU A 181 2.59 20.06 -7.15
N ILE A 182 2.99 19.95 -5.88
CA ILE A 182 3.06 21.13 -4.99
C ILE A 182 4.17 22.06 -5.46
N SER A 183 5.33 21.51 -5.82
CA SER A 183 6.49 22.30 -6.23
C SER A 183 6.24 23.10 -7.52
N ILE A 184 5.44 22.58 -8.45
CA ILE A 184 5.15 23.29 -9.71
C ILE A 184 4.08 24.37 -9.54
N ASN A 185 3.09 24.12 -8.69
CA ASN A 185 2.01 25.07 -8.43
C ASN A 185 2.44 26.24 -7.52
N ASN A 186 3.59 26.13 -6.86
CA ASN A 186 4.09 27.17 -5.97
C ASN A 186 4.33 28.51 -6.72
N PRO A 187 3.68 29.61 -6.30
CA PRO A 187 3.79 30.93 -6.95
C PRO A 187 5.20 31.51 -6.99
N HIS A 188 6.06 31.13 -6.05
CA HIS A 188 7.43 31.64 -5.90
C HIS A 188 8.51 30.74 -6.51
N SER A 189 8.14 29.77 -7.34
CA SER A 189 9.12 28.91 -8.00
C SER A 189 9.92 29.70 -9.04
N VAL A 190 11.25 29.58 -9.01
CA VAL A 190 12.22 30.24 -9.91
C VAL A 190 11.94 29.96 -11.40
N ALA A 191 11.12 28.95 -11.71
CA ALA A 191 10.76 28.52 -13.05
C ALA A 191 9.49 29.21 -13.64
N LYS A 192 8.75 30.02 -12.87
CA LYS A 192 7.55 30.74 -13.35
C LYS A 192 7.95 31.93 -14.24
N GLY A 193 8.31 31.65 -15.49
CA GLY A 193 8.64 32.67 -16.49
C GLY A 193 9.08 32.15 -17.87
N SER A 194 9.42 30.85 -18.00
CA SER A 194 9.80 30.26 -19.29
C SER A 194 8.65 29.48 -19.92
N LYS A 195 8.54 29.47 -21.26
CA LYS A 195 7.60 28.58 -21.98
C LYS A 195 7.80 27.10 -21.65
N LEU A 196 8.99 26.72 -21.20
CA LEU A 196 9.35 25.38 -20.74
C LEU A 196 8.61 24.97 -19.46
N SER A 197 8.32 25.88 -18.54
CA SER A 197 7.62 25.52 -17.30
C SER A 197 6.15 25.17 -17.53
N GLY A 198 5.48 25.85 -18.47
CA GLY A 198 4.11 25.49 -18.86
C GLY A 198 4.00 24.09 -19.49
N VAL A 199 4.99 23.70 -20.31
CA VAL A 199 5.04 22.35 -20.88
C VAL A 199 5.26 21.29 -19.78
N MET A 200 6.17 21.54 -18.85
CA MET A 200 6.42 20.63 -17.72
C MET A 200 5.21 20.50 -16.79
N GLU A 201 4.47 21.59 -16.55
CA GLU A 201 3.22 21.57 -15.79
C GLU A 201 2.18 20.68 -16.46
N GLN A 202 2.01 20.81 -17.78
CA GLN A 202 1.06 20.01 -18.53
C GLN A 202 1.45 18.53 -18.56
N ILE A 203 2.74 18.21 -18.73
CA ILE A 203 3.25 16.83 -18.67
C ILE A 203 2.97 16.22 -17.28
N LEU A 204 3.33 16.93 -16.20
CA LEU A 204 3.11 16.45 -14.85
C LEU A 204 1.63 16.28 -14.55
N ASN A 205 0.77 17.25 -14.88
CA ASN A 205 -0.67 17.10 -14.67
C ASN A 205 -1.26 15.91 -15.44
N THR A 206 -0.78 15.63 -16.66
CA THR A 206 -1.21 14.47 -17.46
C THR A 206 -0.78 13.15 -16.82
N ILE A 207 0.47 13.06 -16.37
CA ILE A 207 0.99 11.89 -15.65
C ILE A 207 0.20 11.68 -14.35
N GLY A 208 -0.19 12.77 -13.68
CA GLY A 208 -0.95 12.74 -12.42
C GLY A 208 -2.37 12.22 -12.52
N ILE A 209 -2.92 12.10 -13.74
CA ILE A 209 -4.21 11.43 -13.98
C ILE A 209 -4.02 9.91 -13.97
N VAL A 210 -2.87 9.42 -14.46
CA VAL A 210 -2.59 7.98 -14.58
C VAL A 210 -2.02 7.41 -13.28
N ILE A 211 -1.13 8.14 -12.62
CA ILE A 211 -0.47 7.66 -11.40
C ILE A 211 -1.43 7.80 -10.20
N PRO A 212 -1.71 6.70 -9.47
CA PRO A 212 -2.52 6.80 -8.26
C PRO A 212 -1.82 7.72 -7.26
N ARG A 213 -2.54 8.66 -6.66
CA ARG A 213 -1.94 9.63 -5.73
C ARG A 213 -1.89 9.09 -4.30
N PHE A 214 -1.01 8.11 -4.04
CA PHE A 214 -0.84 7.56 -2.68
C PHE A 214 -0.42 8.60 -1.66
N ASP A 215 0.20 9.70 -2.10
CA ASP A 215 0.50 10.87 -1.24
C ASP A 215 -0.71 11.35 -0.41
N MET A 216 -1.90 11.30 -1.00
CA MET A 216 -3.13 11.74 -0.32
C MET A 216 -3.69 10.73 0.67
N LEU A 217 -3.24 9.47 0.62
CA LEU A 217 -3.64 8.40 1.53
C LEU A 217 -2.70 8.34 2.74
N THR A 218 -3.27 7.93 3.88
CA THR A 218 -2.52 7.55 5.08
C THR A 218 -1.59 8.66 5.56
N LYS A 219 -2.07 9.92 5.51
CA LYS A 219 -1.27 11.07 5.95
C LYS A 219 -0.98 10.96 7.44
N SER A 220 0.29 11.08 7.82
CA SER A 220 0.66 11.06 9.24
C SER A 220 0.06 12.26 9.99
N GLU A 221 -0.25 13.35 9.30
CA GLU A 221 -0.98 14.51 9.85
C GLU A 221 -2.32 14.14 10.49
N TRP A 222 -3.02 13.13 9.97
CA TRP A 222 -4.32 12.72 10.51
C TRP A 222 -4.19 12.06 11.88
N LEU A 223 -3.04 11.44 12.18
CA LEU A 223 -2.77 10.88 13.50
C LEU A 223 -2.62 11.99 14.57
N ILE A 224 -2.17 13.17 14.14
CA ILE A 224 -1.85 14.32 15.00
C ILE A 224 -3.08 15.23 15.12
N TYR A 225 -3.53 15.79 14.00
CA TYR A 225 -4.54 16.84 13.95
C TYR A 225 -5.96 16.31 13.79
N GLY A 226 -6.11 15.01 13.47
CA GLY A 226 -7.40 14.48 13.03
C GLY A 226 -7.78 14.97 11.63
N ILE A 227 -9.02 14.70 11.23
CA ILE A 227 -9.55 15.13 9.93
C ILE A 227 -10.54 16.26 10.12
N ASN A 228 -10.29 17.37 9.42
CA ASN A 228 -11.16 18.54 9.41
C ASN A 228 -12.15 18.53 8.24
N ASP A 229 -11.93 17.70 7.20
CA ASP A 229 -12.65 17.84 5.94
C ASP A 229 -13.08 16.49 5.33
N ALA A 230 -14.37 16.17 5.46
CA ALA A 230 -14.93 14.88 5.04
C ALA A 230 -14.98 14.69 3.51
N LYS A 231 -15.00 15.78 2.73
CA LYS A 231 -14.99 15.71 1.26
C LYS A 231 -13.73 15.07 0.71
N GLN A 232 -12.59 15.27 1.38
CA GLN A 232 -11.31 14.70 0.99
C GLN A 232 -11.37 13.16 1.01
N ILE A 233 -12.00 12.57 2.03
CA ILE A 233 -12.16 11.11 2.17
C ILE A 233 -12.92 10.51 0.97
N SER A 234 -13.98 11.17 0.51
CA SER A 234 -14.80 10.67 -0.60
C SER A 234 -14.04 10.58 -1.92
N LEU A 235 -13.21 11.57 -2.22
CA LEU A 235 -12.33 11.59 -3.40
C LEU A 235 -11.32 10.43 -3.36
N PHE A 236 -10.81 10.08 -2.18
CA PHE A 236 -9.85 9.00 -2.01
C PHE A 236 -10.46 7.62 -2.26
N ILE A 237 -11.66 7.39 -1.73
CA ILE A 237 -12.40 6.14 -1.95
C ILE A 237 -12.69 5.97 -3.43
N SER A 238 -13.12 7.03 -4.13
CA SER A 238 -13.39 6.95 -5.56
C SER A 238 -12.15 6.61 -6.40
N ALA A 239 -10.98 7.15 -6.03
CA ALA A 239 -9.74 6.84 -6.74
C ALA A 239 -9.37 5.35 -6.60
N VAL A 240 -9.40 4.83 -5.37
CA VAL A 240 -9.07 3.41 -5.11
C VAL A 240 -10.04 2.47 -5.82
N LEU A 241 -11.33 2.81 -5.82
CA LEU A 241 -12.38 2.03 -6.48
C LEU A 241 -12.18 1.96 -8.00
N LEU A 242 -11.50 2.93 -8.61
CA LEU A 242 -11.20 2.93 -10.04
C LEU A 242 -9.92 2.14 -10.36
N TYR A 243 -8.86 2.32 -9.56
CA TYR A 243 -7.56 1.68 -9.83
C TYR A 243 -7.57 0.16 -9.64
N ILE A 244 -8.23 -0.37 -8.61
CA ILE A 244 -8.28 -1.82 -8.34
C ILE A 244 -8.88 -2.62 -9.52
N PRO A 245 -10.10 -2.32 -10.02
CA PRO A 245 -10.66 -3.07 -11.14
C PRO A 245 -9.86 -2.88 -12.41
N PHE A 246 -9.27 -1.70 -12.64
CA PHE A 246 -8.42 -1.46 -13.80
C PHE A 246 -7.18 -2.37 -13.80
N ILE A 247 -6.46 -2.47 -12.68
CA ILE A 247 -5.30 -3.36 -12.53
C ILE A 247 -5.71 -4.83 -12.65
N LEU A 248 -6.87 -5.21 -12.10
CA LEU A 248 -7.39 -6.57 -12.23
C LEU A 248 -7.75 -6.93 -13.67
N LEU A 249 -8.33 -6.00 -14.44
CA LEU A 249 -8.61 -6.21 -15.86
C LEU A 249 -7.32 -6.41 -16.66
N MET A 250 -6.26 -5.64 -16.36
CA MET A 250 -4.94 -5.85 -16.95
C MET A 250 -4.37 -7.23 -16.63
N ALA A 251 -4.48 -7.67 -15.37
CA ALA A 251 -4.05 -9.01 -14.96
C ALA A 251 -4.85 -10.13 -15.66
N LEU A 252 -6.16 -9.95 -15.84
CA LEU A 252 -7.02 -10.89 -16.54
C LEU A 252 -6.66 -10.99 -18.03
N PHE A 253 -6.41 -9.86 -18.68
CA PHE A 253 -6.04 -9.81 -20.08
C PHE A 253 -4.72 -10.54 -20.33
N ASP A 254 -3.69 -10.29 -19.51
CA ASP A 254 -2.40 -10.97 -19.65
C ASP A 254 -2.51 -12.47 -19.38
N PHE A 255 -3.20 -12.87 -18.31
CA PHE A 255 -3.38 -14.28 -17.95
C PHE A 255 -4.22 -15.06 -18.98
N SER A 256 -5.07 -14.38 -19.75
CA SER A 256 -5.81 -15.00 -20.85
C SER A 256 -4.90 -15.38 -22.02
N LYS A 257 -3.81 -14.64 -22.25
CA LYS A 257 -2.87 -14.88 -23.35
C LYS A 257 -1.78 -15.89 -23.02
N LYS A 258 -1.53 -16.16 -21.73
CA LYS A 258 -0.58 -17.20 -21.33
C LYS A 258 -1.08 -18.58 -21.76
N GLN A 259 -0.25 -19.25 -22.55
CA GLN A 259 -0.39 -20.67 -22.86
C GLN A 259 0.29 -21.43 -21.73
N PHE A 260 -0.48 -22.28 -21.06
CA PHE A 260 -0.02 -23.25 -20.06
C PHE A 260 -0.09 -24.63 -20.71
#